data_AF-A0A8J3SBC0-F1
#
_entry.id   AF-A0A8J3SBC0-F1
#
_cell.length_a   1.000
_cell.length_b   1.000
_cell.length_c   1.000
_cell.angle_alpha   90.00
_cell.angle_beta   90.00
_cell.angle_gamma   90.00
#
_symmetry.space_group_name_H-M   'P 1'
#
loop_
_entity.id
_entity.type
_entity.pdbx_description
1 polymer ?
#
loop_
_entity_poly.entity_id
_entity_poly.type
_entity_poly.pdbx_seq_one_letter_code
_entity_poly.pdbx_strand_id
1 'polypeptide(L)'
;MSPETVTSPDAPALPETVTPSGTVSPGLLGDALTWLRGLDGIGPEEARGRLGELRSRHPGADMRLVWQREAATGDHHYDLLLPSTGGTVSLAFAPDRAIPWPLRGSQRSGEQVVLRVNGVDVQIEQVVSLLDVLWEDTGLAVRLVNACLVEQEVAASADLADGELQAAMDAFRRARGLLTARATEEWMAERGLGLARLEQIVTFEAKVAQLRRRVTAGRVEDFLAEHGAGLDVLRVVRLRYGARPDADAAAARLRERSGDATPEELGALATGLATEAALTGLGTCRIEGNPREDLAALHGADAHDARAGAVLGPRPTGDGGFDVTVVLAVEPATPNPATRRIVEHRLFDGWLREQRRRAHVQWFWGSTARTDALDDALKA
;
A
#
# COMPACT_ATOMS: atom_id res chain seq x y z
N MET A 1 23.74 -10.25 37.17
CA MET A 1 24.34 -10.52 35.85
C MET A 1 24.31 -9.21 35.09
N SER A 2 25.48 -8.60 34.92
CA SER A 2 25.68 -7.36 34.18
C SER A 2 25.50 -7.62 32.67
N PRO A 3 24.98 -6.68 31.89
CA PRO A 3 24.92 -6.84 30.45
C PRO A 3 26.30 -6.57 29.83
N GLU A 4 26.85 -7.60 29.19
CA GLU A 4 28.02 -7.54 28.31
C GLU A 4 27.72 -6.65 27.10
N THR A 5 28.64 -5.73 26.82
CA THR A 5 28.60 -4.87 25.63
C THR A 5 29.44 -5.53 24.54
N VAL A 6 28.79 -6.06 23.51
CA VAL A 6 29.45 -6.59 22.31
C VAL A 6 29.91 -5.42 21.45
N THR A 7 31.23 -5.28 21.27
CA THR A 7 31.86 -4.27 20.40
C THR A 7 32.02 -4.85 19.00
N SER A 8 31.45 -4.20 17.98
CA SER A 8 31.62 -4.59 16.58
C SER A 8 32.95 -4.07 16.02
N PRO A 9 33.75 -4.86 15.27
CA PRO A 9 35.06 -4.47 14.77
C PRO A 9 34.96 -4.00 13.32
N ASP A 10 34.72 -2.70 13.09
CA ASP A 10 35.10 -2.01 11.84
C ASP A 10 34.75 -0.51 11.91
N ALA A 11 35.20 0.14 12.99
CA ALA A 11 35.25 1.59 13.06
C ALA A 11 36.61 2.08 12.51
N PRO A 12 36.65 2.99 11.53
CA PRO A 12 37.91 3.57 11.08
C PRO A 12 38.59 4.26 12.28
N ALA A 13 39.88 3.95 12.47
CA ALA A 13 40.68 4.44 13.58
C ALA A 13 40.54 5.96 13.73
N LEU A 14 40.09 6.40 14.91
CA LEU A 14 40.06 7.81 15.28
C LEU A 14 41.49 8.36 15.22
N PRO A 15 41.74 9.47 14.52
CA PRO A 15 43.07 10.09 14.52
C PRO A 15 43.43 10.54 15.94
N GLU A 16 44.72 10.42 16.23
CA GLU A 16 45.37 10.71 17.50
C GLU A 16 44.86 11.99 18.17
N THR A 17 44.76 11.93 19.50
CA THR A 17 44.35 13.00 20.40
C THR A 17 45.14 14.29 20.17
N VAL A 18 44.56 15.20 19.39
CA VAL A 18 44.99 16.59 19.29
C VAL A 18 44.61 17.29 20.60
N THR A 19 45.60 17.78 21.34
CA THR A 19 45.40 18.60 22.54
C THR A 19 44.68 19.89 22.14
N PRO A 20 43.47 20.20 22.65
CA PRO A 20 42.76 21.42 22.27
C PRO A 20 43.48 22.64 22.85
N SER A 21 44.07 23.49 21.99
CA SER A 21 44.89 24.64 22.41
C SER A 21 44.19 26.01 22.31
N GLY A 22 42.86 26.06 22.14
CA GLY A 22 42.15 27.33 21.96
C GLY A 22 41.06 27.60 23.01
N THR A 23 41.04 28.80 23.58
CA THR A 23 39.84 29.37 24.22
C THR A 23 38.91 29.90 23.12
N VAL A 24 37.62 29.51 23.15
CA VAL A 24 36.61 30.02 22.22
C VAL A 24 36.34 31.48 22.55
N SER A 25 36.75 32.39 21.66
CA SER A 25 36.56 33.83 21.87
C SER A 25 35.18 34.29 21.40
N PRO A 26 34.60 35.36 21.99
CA PRO A 26 33.36 35.95 21.49
C PRO A 26 33.43 36.40 20.01
N GLY A 27 34.61 36.88 19.58
CA GLY A 27 34.85 37.26 18.19
C GLY A 27 34.77 36.07 17.22
N LEU A 28 35.35 34.93 17.62
CA LEU A 28 35.23 33.68 16.85
C LEU A 28 33.77 33.24 16.72
N LEU A 29 32.99 33.29 17.80
CA LEU A 29 31.57 32.90 17.75
C LEU A 29 30.75 33.80 16.82
N GLY A 30 30.98 35.12 16.85
CA GLY A 30 30.30 36.06 15.96
C GLY A 30 30.65 35.82 14.49
N ASP A 31 31.92 35.60 14.19
CA ASP A 31 32.39 35.27 12.83
C ASP A 31 31.86 33.92 12.35
N ALA A 32 31.86 32.91 13.22
CA ALA A 32 31.32 31.59 12.93
C ALA A 32 29.81 31.61 12.66
N LEU A 33 29.05 32.39 13.44
CA LEU A 33 27.60 32.55 13.21
C LEU A 33 27.30 33.24 11.88
N THR A 34 28.06 34.30 11.57
CA THR A 34 27.94 35.02 10.30
C THR A 34 28.28 34.11 9.13
N TRP A 35 29.32 33.30 9.28
CA TRP A 35 29.72 32.29 8.30
C TRP A 35 28.64 31.21 8.10
N LEU A 36 28.10 30.64 9.18
CA LEU A 36 27.01 29.63 9.12
C LEU A 36 25.76 30.16 8.41
N ARG A 37 25.38 31.42 8.64
CA ARG A 37 24.25 32.07 7.95
C ARG A 37 24.46 32.15 6.43
N GLY A 38 25.71 32.27 5.99
CA GLY A 38 26.08 32.33 4.57
C GLY A 38 26.11 30.97 3.86
N LEU A 39 25.83 29.87 4.57
CA LEU A 39 25.77 28.52 3.98
C LEU A 39 24.37 28.11 3.52
N ASP A 40 23.38 28.98 3.65
CA ASP A 40 22.02 28.65 3.23
C ASP A 40 21.96 28.32 1.72
N GLY A 41 21.46 27.13 1.39
CA GLY A 41 21.43 26.60 0.02
C GLY A 41 22.80 26.16 -0.54
N ILE A 42 23.87 26.17 0.25
CA ILE A 42 25.21 25.76 -0.18
C ILE A 42 25.42 24.25 0.08
N GLY A 43 26.07 23.57 -0.87
CA GLY A 43 26.40 22.14 -0.74
C GLY A 43 27.63 21.87 0.13
N PRO A 44 27.80 20.64 0.67
CA PRO A 44 28.84 20.35 1.67
C PRO A 44 30.28 20.58 1.20
N GLU A 45 30.58 20.28 -0.06
CA GLU A 45 31.93 20.49 -0.63
C GLU A 45 32.29 21.97 -0.67
N GLU A 46 31.37 22.82 -1.14
CA GLU A 46 31.57 24.26 -1.19
C GLU A 46 31.63 24.86 0.22
N ALA A 47 30.77 24.41 1.13
CA ALA A 47 30.80 24.83 2.53
C ALA A 47 32.15 24.51 3.19
N ARG A 48 32.72 23.32 2.95
CA ARG A 48 34.06 22.97 3.43
C ARG A 48 35.14 23.86 2.82
N GLY A 49 35.04 24.20 1.53
CA GLY A 49 35.94 25.16 0.87
C GLY A 49 35.93 26.52 1.56
N ARG A 50 34.73 27.04 1.86
CA ARG A 50 34.55 28.34 2.54
C ARG A 50 35.01 28.34 4.00
N LEU A 51 35.14 27.18 4.65
CA LEU A 51 35.65 27.09 6.03
C LEU A 51 37.11 27.55 6.12
N GLY A 52 37.88 27.46 5.03
CA GLY A 52 39.28 27.92 4.98
C GLY A 52 39.43 29.40 5.33
N GLU A 53 38.51 30.26 4.86
CA GLU A 53 38.52 31.70 5.14
C GLU A 53 38.21 32.03 6.60
N LEU A 54 37.36 31.23 7.24
CA LEU A 54 37.08 31.38 8.67
C LEU A 54 38.30 30.94 9.51
N ARG A 55 38.95 29.83 9.12
CA ARG A 55 40.17 29.33 9.77
C ARG A 55 41.36 30.29 9.62
N SER A 56 41.52 30.94 8.47
CA SER A 56 42.62 31.90 8.27
C SER A 56 42.48 33.15 9.14
N ARG A 57 41.24 33.57 9.46
CA ARG A 57 40.95 34.66 10.40
C ARG A 57 41.18 34.26 11.86
N HIS A 58 41.11 32.96 12.18
CA HIS A 58 41.25 32.42 13.53
C HIS A 58 42.21 31.22 13.55
N PRO A 59 43.53 31.42 13.29
CA PRO A 59 44.49 30.33 13.05
C PRO A 59 44.77 29.44 14.27
N GLY A 60 44.35 29.85 15.46
CA GLY A 60 44.48 29.06 16.70
C GLY A 60 43.22 28.30 17.12
N ALA A 61 42.13 28.39 16.35
CA ALA A 61 40.87 27.73 16.68
C ALA A 61 40.71 26.42 15.90
N ASP A 62 40.52 25.30 16.61
CA ASP A 62 40.05 24.07 15.98
C ASP A 62 38.57 24.24 15.60
N MET A 63 38.23 23.86 14.37
CA MET A 63 36.90 24.00 13.80
C MET A 63 36.56 22.76 12.99
N ARG A 64 35.44 22.11 13.30
CA ARG A 64 34.94 20.96 12.55
C ARG A 64 33.54 21.24 12.06
N LEU A 65 33.35 21.17 10.75
CA LEU A 65 32.04 21.29 10.13
C LEU A 65 31.40 19.91 10.06
N VAL A 66 30.20 19.77 10.62
CA VAL A 66 29.34 18.61 10.42
C VAL A 66 28.09 19.04 9.68
N TRP A 67 27.53 18.14 8.88
CA TRP A 67 26.30 18.41 8.13
C TRP A 67 25.41 17.18 8.02
N GLN A 68 24.13 17.43 7.81
CA GLN A 68 23.12 16.42 7.52
C GLN A 68 22.24 16.91 6.36
N ARG A 69 21.85 15.99 5.48
CA ARG A 69 20.87 16.26 4.42
C ARG A 69 19.47 15.95 4.93
N GLU A 70 18.56 16.91 4.82
CA GLU A 70 17.14 16.73 5.12
C GLU A 70 16.50 15.86 4.03
N ALA A 71 15.78 14.81 4.43
CA ALA A 71 15.22 13.84 3.48
C ALA A 71 14.04 14.42 2.70
N ALA A 72 13.25 15.28 3.33
CA ALA A 72 12.04 15.85 2.72
C ALA A 72 12.34 16.96 1.70
N THR A 73 13.33 17.81 1.98
CA THR A 73 13.64 18.98 1.13
C THR A 73 14.94 18.83 0.34
N GLY A 74 15.81 17.89 0.72
CA GLY A 74 17.16 17.77 0.16
C GLY A 74 18.14 18.84 0.65
N ASP A 75 17.70 19.77 1.49
CA ASP A 75 18.52 20.85 2.03
C ASP A 75 19.62 20.32 2.96
N HIS A 76 20.73 21.05 3.07
CA HIS A 76 21.81 20.72 3.99
C HIS A 76 21.76 21.62 5.21
N HIS A 77 21.89 21.01 6.39
CA HIS A 77 22.06 21.71 7.66
C HIS A 77 23.48 21.56 8.15
N TYR A 78 24.01 22.63 8.74
CA TYR A 78 25.40 22.73 9.15
C TYR A 78 25.51 23.12 10.62
N ASP A 79 26.36 22.39 11.34
CA ASP A 79 26.82 22.73 12.68
C ASP A 79 28.34 22.90 12.65
N LEU A 80 28.82 23.98 13.29
CA LEU A 80 30.24 24.19 13.51
C LEU A 80 30.59 23.79 14.93
N LEU A 81 31.43 22.78 15.05
CA LEU A 81 31.99 22.31 16.31
C LEU A 81 33.30 23.05 16.57
N LEU A 82 33.40 23.65 17.76
CA LEU A 82 34.56 24.39 18.25
C LEU A 82 35.07 23.68 19.52
N PRO A 83 36.02 22.74 19.39
CA PRO A 83 36.65 22.08 20.52
C PRO A 83 37.41 23.08 21.39
N SER A 84 37.32 22.93 22.71
CA SER A 84 37.99 23.75 23.70
C SER A 84 38.45 22.90 24.89
N THR A 85 39.23 23.49 25.79
CA THR A 85 39.75 22.80 26.98
C THR A 85 38.66 22.33 27.96
N GLY A 86 37.47 22.94 27.93
CA GLY A 86 36.34 22.60 28.82
C GLY A 86 35.22 21.80 28.16
N GLY A 87 35.36 21.44 26.88
CA GLY A 87 34.32 20.78 26.09
C GLY A 87 34.24 21.30 24.66
N THR A 88 33.20 20.91 23.93
CA THR A 88 32.96 21.37 22.55
C THR A 88 31.76 22.29 22.52
N VAL A 89 31.93 23.47 21.92
CA VAL A 89 30.81 24.36 21.60
C VAL A 89 30.26 23.96 20.24
N SER A 90 28.97 23.63 20.16
CA SER A 90 28.27 23.48 18.88
C SER A 90 27.56 24.78 18.56
N LEU A 91 27.77 25.29 17.35
CA LEU A 91 27.05 26.44 16.84
C LEU A 91 26.25 26.02 15.60
N ALA A 92 24.93 26.21 15.68
CA ALA A 92 23.99 25.88 14.62
C ALA A 92 23.25 27.14 14.17
N PHE A 93 22.96 27.25 12.88
CA PHE A 93 22.01 28.22 12.35
C PHE A 93 20.92 27.48 11.57
N ALA A 94 19.67 27.80 11.87
CA ALA A 94 18.54 27.39 11.07
C ALA A 94 17.79 28.64 10.58
N PRO A 95 17.51 28.77 9.28
CA PRO A 95 16.59 29.79 8.79
C PRO A 95 15.18 29.54 9.33
N ASP A 96 14.29 30.53 9.29
CA ASP A 96 12.92 30.46 9.85
C ASP A 96 12.08 29.27 9.35
N ARG A 97 12.43 28.75 8.17
CA ARG A 97 11.81 27.57 7.55
C ARG A 97 12.30 26.23 8.10
N ALA A 98 13.24 26.22 9.04
CA ALA A 98 13.97 25.05 9.48
C ALA A 98 14.14 25.01 11.01
N ILE A 99 14.20 23.81 11.57
CA ILE A 99 14.49 23.59 13.00
C ILE A 99 16.01 23.40 13.16
N PRO A 100 16.68 23.98 14.17
CA PRO A 100 18.09 23.71 14.46
C PRO A 100 18.36 22.22 14.70
N TRP A 101 19.46 21.68 14.19
CA TRP A 101 19.81 20.26 14.26
C TRP A 101 19.74 19.65 15.67
N PRO A 102 20.21 20.32 16.75
CA PRO A 102 20.08 19.81 18.12
C PRO A 102 18.64 19.57 18.58
N LEU A 103 17.66 20.21 17.94
CA LEU A 103 16.23 20.06 18.24
C LEU A 103 15.51 19.09 17.29
N ARG A 104 16.20 18.56 16.27
CA ARG A 104 15.64 17.54 15.36
C ARG A 104 15.75 16.11 15.91
N GLY A 105 16.72 15.88 16.79
CA GLY A 105 16.87 14.61 17.54
C GLY A 105 16.06 14.56 18.83
N SER A 106 15.57 15.71 19.33
CA SER A 106 14.52 15.73 20.33
C SER A 106 13.19 15.43 19.64
N GLN A 107 13.03 14.17 19.19
CA GLN A 107 11.71 13.70 18.79
C GLN A 107 10.77 14.05 19.94
N ARG A 108 9.68 14.75 19.65
CA ARG A 108 8.66 14.98 20.68
C ARG A 108 8.32 13.58 21.18
N SER A 109 8.25 13.36 22.49
CA SER A 109 7.91 12.05 23.06
C SER A 109 6.56 11.49 22.56
N GLY A 110 5.74 12.30 21.88
CA GLY A 110 4.55 11.87 21.14
C GLY A 110 4.73 11.53 19.66
N GLU A 111 5.88 11.74 19.03
CA GLU A 111 6.12 11.40 17.60
C GLU A 111 6.33 9.90 17.38
N GLN A 112 6.74 9.17 18.41
CA GLN A 112 6.79 7.71 18.38
C GLN A 112 5.44 7.09 18.75
N VAL A 113 4.52 7.84 19.35
CA VAL A 113 3.19 7.37 19.72
C VAL A 113 2.27 7.47 18.50
N VAL A 114 1.92 6.33 17.92
CA VAL A 114 1.02 6.24 16.77
C VAL A 114 -0.43 6.50 17.19
N LEU A 115 -0.83 5.94 18.33
CA LEU A 115 -2.17 6.12 18.89
C LEU A 115 -2.17 5.85 20.39
N ARG A 116 -3.15 6.41 21.10
CA ARG A 116 -3.38 6.18 22.54
C ARG A 116 -4.77 5.60 22.75
N VAL A 117 -4.87 4.43 23.40
CA VAL A 117 -6.15 3.81 23.77
C VAL A 117 -6.23 3.76 25.28
N ASN A 118 -7.22 4.44 25.87
CA ASN A 118 -7.46 4.45 27.32
C ASN A 118 -6.22 4.82 28.15
N GLY A 119 -5.40 5.76 27.67
CA GLY A 119 -4.18 6.18 28.34
C GLY A 119 -2.95 5.32 28.05
N VAL A 120 -3.09 4.24 27.29
CA VAL A 120 -1.97 3.40 26.85
C VAL A 120 -1.46 3.91 25.50
N ASP A 121 -0.21 4.33 25.48
CA ASP A 121 0.49 4.71 24.25
C ASP A 121 0.88 3.47 23.45
N VAL A 122 0.54 3.47 22.17
CA VAL A 122 1.04 2.51 21.19
C VAL A 122 2.17 3.18 20.42
N GLN A 123 3.38 2.68 20.61
CA GLN A 123 4.56 3.20 19.93
C GLN A 123 4.68 2.63 18.51
N ILE A 124 5.40 3.32 17.63
CA ILE A 124 5.65 2.89 16.26
C ILE A 124 6.35 1.54 16.23
N GLU A 125 7.24 1.21 17.17
CA GLU A 125 7.85 -0.12 17.21
C GLU A 125 6.83 -1.21 17.52
N GLN A 126 5.84 -0.91 18.37
CA GLN A 126 4.75 -1.84 18.66
C GLN A 126 3.84 -2.00 17.42
N VAL A 127 3.56 -0.93 16.69
CA VAL A 127 2.82 -1.03 15.41
C VAL A 127 3.59 -1.85 14.40
N VAL A 128 4.90 -1.62 14.24
CA VAL A 128 5.76 -2.41 13.35
C VAL A 128 5.77 -3.89 13.77
N SER A 129 5.75 -4.19 15.07
CA SER A 129 5.61 -5.59 15.54
C SER A 129 4.23 -6.20 15.22
N LEU A 130 3.17 -5.39 15.14
CA LEU A 130 1.85 -5.86 14.68
C LEU A 130 1.80 -6.04 13.16
N LEU A 131 2.67 -5.32 12.44
CA LEU A 131 2.89 -5.52 11.02
C LEU A 131 3.65 -6.82 10.70
N ASP A 132 4.08 -7.62 11.69
CA ASP A 132 4.63 -8.97 11.43
C ASP A 132 3.61 -9.89 10.72
N VAL A 133 2.30 -9.59 10.80
CA VAL A 133 1.26 -10.25 10.00
C VAL A 133 1.54 -10.12 8.49
N LEU A 134 2.28 -9.11 8.03
CA LEU A 134 2.73 -9.00 6.64
C LEU A 134 3.58 -10.20 6.18
N TRP A 135 4.27 -10.86 7.11
CA TRP A 135 5.07 -12.05 6.79
C TRP A 135 4.21 -13.30 6.62
N GLU A 136 3.01 -13.33 7.21
CA GLU A 136 2.06 -14.44 7.13
C GLU A 136 1.04 -14.23 6.00
N ASP A 137 0.66 -12.98 5.70
CA ASP A 137 -0.23 -12.60 4.61
C ASP A 137 0.53 -11.97 3.43
N THR A 138 0.96 -12.83 2.50
CA THR A 138 1.56 -12.42 1.22
C THR A 138 0.66 -11.44 0.44
N GLY A 139 -0.66 -11.51 0.61
CA GLY A 139 -1.59 -10.62 -0.06
C GLY A 139 -1.43 -9.16 0.35
N LEU A 140 -1.11 -8.89 1.62
CA LEU A 140 -0.87 -7.53 2.09
C LEU A 140 0.47 -6.98 1.56
N ALA A 141 1.52 -7.81 1.51
CA ALA A 141 2.79 -7.44 0.89
C ALA A 141 2.63 -7.13 -0.61
N VAL A 142 1.89 -7.97 -1.35
CA VAL A 142 1.56 -7.73 -2.77
C VAL A 142 0.85 -6.38 -2.93
N ARG A 143 -0.13 -6.06 -2.07
CA ARG A 143 -0.84 -4.78 -2.11
C ARG A 143 0.11 -3.59 -1.89
N LEU A 144 1.03 -3.69 -0.91
CA LEU A 144 1.99 -2.64 -0.61
C LEU A 144 2.94 -2.39 -1.79
N VAL A 145 3.55 -3.46 -2.32
CA VAL A 145 4.46 -3.35 -3.47
C VAL A 145 3.73 -2.82 -4.70
N ASN A 146 2.51 -3.29 -4.97
CA ASN A 146 1.70 -2.76 -6.07
C ASN A 146 1.40 -1.27 -5.91
N ALA A 147 1.12 -0.80 -4.69
CA ALA A 147 0.90 0.62 -4.45
C ALA A 147 2.16 1.44 -4.78
N CYS A 148 3.34 0.99 -4.36
CA CYS A 148 4.61 1.64 -4.69
C CYS A 148 4.90 1.66 -6.20
N LEU A 149 4.66 0.54 -6.91
CA LEU A 149 4.85 0.47 -8.36
C LEU A 149 3.92 1.41 -9.12
N VAL A 150 2.65 1.47 -8.70
CA VAL A 150 1.68 2.41 -9.27
C VAL A 150 2.11 3.86 -9.00
N GLU A 151 2.56 4.16 -7.79
CA GLU A 151 3.02 5.50 -7.42
C GLU A 151 4.23 5.95 -8.25
N GLN A 152 5.21 5.06 -8.47
CA GLN A 152 6.37 5.35 -9.33
C GLN A 152 5.95 5.68 -10.76
N GLU A 153 5.06 4.87 -11.35
CA GLU A 153 4.57 5.09 -12.72
C GLU A 153 3.71 6.36 -12.85
N VAL A 154 2.94 6.69 -11.81
CA VAL A 154 2.16 7.92 -11.73
C VAL A 154 3.06 9.14 -11.59
N ALA A 155 4.11 9.06 -10.76
CA ALA A 155 5.08 10.14 -10.56
C ALA A 155 5.90 10.42 -11.83
N ALA A 156 6.21 9.38 -12.61
CA ALA A 156 6.89 9.53 -13.91
C ALA A 156 5.98 10.04 -15.03
N SER A 157 4.65 10.05 -14.82
CA SER A 157 3.69 10.50 -15.81
C SER A 157 3.50 12.03 -15.76
N ALA A 158 3.32 12.63 -16.93
CA ALA A 158 3.07 14.06 -17.08
C ALA A 158 1.90 14.53 -16.19
N ASP A 159 1.95 15.80 -15.80
CA ASP A 159 0.87 16.42 -15.04
C ASP A 159 -0.40 16.57 -15.86
N LEU A 160 -1.53 16.55 -15.15
CA LEU A 160 -2.84 16.74 -15.75
C LEU A 160 -2.98 18.20 -16.16
N ALA A 161 -3.54 18.43 -17.35
CA ALA A 161 -3.97 19.78 -17.71
C ALA A 161 -5.13 20.22 -16.81
N ASP A 162 -5.30 21.52 -16.58
CA ASP A 162 -6.34 22.07 -15.69
C ASP A 162 -7.76 21.54 -16.02
N GLY A 163 -8.09 21.45 -17.32
CA GLY A 163 -9.38 20.91 -17.76
C GLY A 163 -9.56 19.42 -17.43
N GLU A 164 -8.48 18.64 -17.44
CA GLU A 164 -8.51 17.22 -17.06
C GLU A 164 -8.65 17.06 -15.54
N LEU A 165 -7.95 17.90 -14.76
CA LEU A 165 -8.08 17.93 -13.31
C LEU A 165 -9.50 18.29 -12.87
N GLN A 166 -10.12 19.30 -13.51
CA GLN A 166 -11.50 19.66 -13.23
C GLN A 166 -12.47 18.51 -13.56
N ALA A 167 -12.31 17.86 -14.71
CA ALA A 167 -13.12 16.72 -15.09
C ALA A 167 -12.96 15.53 -14.10
N ALA A 168 -11.73 15.31 -13.61
CA ALA A 168 -11.45 14.32 -12.58
C ALA A 168 -12.09 14.69 -11.25
N MET A 169 -12.04 15.96 -10.83
CA MET A 169 -12.70 16.46 -9.62
C MET A 169 -14.21 16.23 -9.68
N ASP A 170 -14.83 16.54 -10.82
CA ASP A 170 -16.27 16.33 -11.00
C ASP A 170 -16.64 14.84 -10.98
N ALA A 171 -15.81 13.98 -11.60
CA ALA A 171 -16.00 12.53 -11.55
C ALA A 171 -15.83 11.97 -10.13
N PHE A 172 -14.81 12.43 -9.40
CA PHE A 172 -14.54 12.08 -8.01
C PHE A 172 -15.75 12.42 -7.13
N ARG A 173 -16.30 13.62 -7.30
CA ARG A 173 -17.48 14.09 -6.58
C ARG A 173 -18.72 13.27 -6.93
N ARG A 174 -18.98 13.01 -8.21
CA ARG A 174 -20.11 12.17 -8.64
C ARG A 174 -20.05 10.76 -8.07
N ALA A 175 -18.88 10.12 -8.10
CA ALA A 175 -18.68 8.77 -7.59
C ALA A 175 -18.95 8.65 -6.08
N ARG A 176 -18.80 9.76 -5.34
CA ARG A 176 -18.95 9.81 -3.87
C ARG A 176 -20.21 10.56 -3.42
N GLY A 177 -21.09 10.94 -4.35
CA GLY A 177 -22.33 11.69 -4.03
C GLY A 177 -22.10 13.13 -3.56
N LEU A 178 -20.91 13.70 -3.77
CA LEU A 178 -20.52 15.06 -3.31
C LEU A 178 -20.99 16.14 -4.29
N LEU A 179 -22.29 16.12 -4.61
CA LEU A 179 -22.87 16.94 -5.70
C LEU A 179 -22.99 18.43 -5.35
N THR A 180 -22.73 18.83 -4.10
CA THR A 180 -22.79 20.23 -3.65
C THR A 180 -21.46 20.66 -3.03
N ALA A 181 -21.21 21.97 -3.00
CA ALA A 181 -20.02 22.53 -2.34
C ALA A 181 -20.01 22.15 -0.85
N ARG A 182 -21.14 22.35 -0.16
CA ARG A 182 -21.33 21.98 1.25
C ARG A 182 -21.01 20.52 1.54
N ALA A 183 -21.50 19.58 0.73
CA ALA A 183 -21.19 18.15 0.92
C ALA A 183 -19.69 17.84 0.74
N THR A 184 -19.03 18.57 -0.16
CA THR A 184 -17.58 18.42 -0.39
C THR A 184 -16.79 18.99 0.80
N GLU A 185 -17.19 20.15 1.32
CA GLU A 185 -16.62 20.78 2.51
C GLU A 185 -16.80 19.91 3.75
N GLU A 186 -18.00 19.38 3.99
CA GLU A 186 -18.29 18.44 5.09
C GLU A 186 -17.41 17.18 4.96
N TRP A 187 -17.33 16.57 3.78
CA TRP A 187 -16.50 15.40 3.52
C TRP A 187 -15.01 15.66 3.76
N MET A 188 -14.52 16.86 3.38
CA MET A 188 -13.15 17.30 3.64
C MET A 188 -12.90 17.53 5.13
N ALA A 189 -13.84 18.20 5.82
CA ALA A 189 -13.74 18.49 7.25
C ALA A 189 -13.72 17.21 8.10
N GLU A 190 -14.58 16.23 7.79
CA GLU A 190 -14.60 14.90 8.43
C GLU A 190 -13.24 14.17 8.35
N ARG A 191 -12.45 14.48 7.31
CA ARG A 191 -11.17 13.83 7.02
C ARG A 191 -9.96 14.72 7.32
N GLY A 192 -10.18 15.91 7.86
CA GLY A 192 -9.13 16.90 8.12
C GLY A 192 -8.37 17.32 6.86
N LEU A 193 -9.03 17.33 5.70
CA LEU A 193 -8.41 17.65 4.41
C LEU A 193 -8.61 19.12 4.05
N GLY A 194 -7.55 19.76 3.56
CA GLY A 194 -7.65 21.03 2.84
C GLY A 194 -7.80 20.82 1.33
N LEU A 195 -8.14 21.90 0.61
CA LEU A 195 -8.34 21.88 -0.85
C LEU A 195 -7.12 21.34 -1.61
N ALA A 196 -5.91 21.81 -1.26
CA ALA A 196 -4.67 21.33 -1.89
C ALA A 196 -4.48 19.81 -1.71
N ARG A 197 -4.88 19.24 -0.56
CA ARG A 197 -4.79 17.80 -0.33
C ARG A 197 -5.85 17.04 -1.12
N LEU A 198 -7.06 17.58 -1.24
CA LEU A 198 -8.09 17.03 -2.12
C LEU A 198 -7.61 16.98 -3.58
N GLU A 199 -7.04 18.09 -4.09
CA GLU A 199 -6.48 18.14 -5.45
C GLU A 199 -5.39 17.10 -5.68
N GLN A 200 -4.48 16.90 -4.70
CA GLN A 200 -3.48 15.84 -4.77
C GLN A 200 -4.10 14.44 -4.87
N ILE A 201 -5.12 14.16 -4.05
CA ILE A 201 -5.84 12.86 -4.06
C ILE A 201 -6.49 12.64 -5.44
N VAL A 202 -7.20 13.65 -5.94
CA VAL A 202 -7.90 13.57 -7.24
C VAL A 202 -6.92 13.43 -8.39
N THR A 203 -5.82 14.19 -8.37
CA THR A 203 -4.75 14.09 -9.37
C THR A 203 -4.17 12.69 -9.40
N PHE A 204 -3.87 12.12 -8.22
CA PHE A 204 -3.36 10.77 -8.12
C PHE A 204 -4.36 9.74 -8.67
N GLU A 205 -5.63 9.76 -8.23
CA GLU A 205 -6.67 8.85 -8.73
C GLU A 205 -6.85 8.95 -10.25
N ALA A 206 -6.80 10.15 -10.81
CA ALA A 206 -6.93 10.39 -12.24
C ALA A 206 -5.73 9.88 -13.04
N LYS A 207 -4.49 10.09 -12.55
CA LYS A 207 -3.28 9.52 -13.16
C LYS A 207 -3.28 8.00 -13.09
N VAL A 208 -3.74 7.39 -11.99
CA VAL A 208 -3.93 5.93 -11.90
C VAL A 208 -4.94 5.43 -12.94
N ALA A 209 -6.06 6.14 -13.12
CA ALA A 209 -7.04 5.79 -14.14
C ALA A 209 -6.49 5.94 -15.57
N GLN A 210 -5.67 6.96 -15.85
CA GLN A 210 -4.96 7.11 -17.12
C GLN A 210 -3.96 5.96 -17.35
N LEU A 211 -3.17 5.61 -16.33
CA LEU A 211 -2.24 4.49 -16.38
C LEU A 211 -2.97 3.18 -16.72
N ARG A 212 -4.09 2.90 -16.04
CA ARG A 212 -4.92 1.72 -16.33
C ARG A 212 -5.38 1.71 -17.78
N ARG A 213 -5.96 2.80 -18.27
CA ARG A 213 -6.37 2.92 -19.68
C ARG A 213 -5.22 2.70 -20.64
N ARG A 214 -4.04 3.26 -20.37
CA ARG A 214 -2.84 3.09 -21.20
C ARG A 214 -2.39 1.63 -21.26
N VAL A 215 -2.39 0.94 -20.12
CA VAL A 215 -1.97 -0.47 -20.02
C VAL A 215 -2.95 -1.43 -20.71
N THR A 216 -4.24 -1.09 -20.73
CA THR A 216 -5.31 -1.95 -21.27
C THR A 216 -5.74 -1.57 -22.69
N ALA A 217 -5.37 -0.38 -23.17
CA ALA A 217 -5.74 0.13 -24.49
C ALA A 217 -5.41 -0.88 -25.60
N GLY A 218 -6.41 -1.16 -26.44
CA GLY A 218 -6.28 -2.08 -27.58
C GLY A 218 -6.20 -3.57 -27.22
N ARG A 219 -6.18 -3.95 -25.94
CA ARG A 219 -5.98 -5.35 -25.51
C ARG A 219 -7.24 -6.04 -25.01
N VAL A 220 -8.31 -5.29 -24.76
CA VAL A 220 -9.55 -5.81 -24.16
C VAL A 220 -10.26 -6.79 -25.08
N GLU A 221 -10.39 -6.46 -26.37
CA GLU A 221 -11.10 -7.32 -27.33
C GLU A 221 -10.30 -8.60 -27.63
N ASP A 222 -8.97 -8.49 -27.77
CA ASP A 222 -8.10 -9.66 -27.94
C ASP A 222 -8.17 -10.60 -26.73
N PHE A 223 -8.14 -10.03 -25.51
CA PHE A 223 -8.28 -10.81 -24.29
C PHE A 223 -9.63 -11.52 -24.21
N LEU A 224 -10.72 -10.85 -24.61
CA LEU A 224 -12.06 -11.44 -24.67
C LEU A 224 -12.15 -12.56 -25.71
N ALA A 225 -11.51 -12.41 -26.87
CA ALA A 225 -11.49 -13.45 -27.89
C ALA A 225 -10.74 -14.71 -27.41
N GLU A 226 -9.64 -14.53 -26.68
CA GLU A 226 -8.81 -15.63 -26.19
C GLU A 226 -9.37 -16.29 -24.91
N HIS A 227 -9.94 -15.50 -23.99
CA HIS A 227 -10.35 -15.95 -22.65
C HIS A 227 -11.86 -15.89 -22.39
N GLY A 228 -12.66 -15.59 -23.42
CA GLY A 228 -14.10 -15.32 -23.30
C GLY A 228 -14.88 -16.43 -22.61
N ALA A 229 -14.55 -17.70 -22.85
CA ALA A 229 -15.22 -18.84 -22.22
C ALA A 229 -15.05 -18.87 -20.68
N GLY A 230 -13.92 -18.40 -20.17
CA GLY A 230 -13.68 -18.27 -18.72
C GLY A 230 -14.42 -17.08 -18.09
N LEU A 231 -14.89 -16.14 -18.93
CA LEU A 231 -15.64 -14.95 -18.55
C LEU A 231 -17.16 -15.15 -18.66
N ASP A 232 -17.61 -16.31 -19.13
CA ASP A 232 -19.04 -16.65 -19.17
C ASP A 232 -19.66 -16.45 -17.79
N VAL A 233 -20.86 -15.87 -17.75
CA VAL A 233 -21.59 -15.66 -16.50
C VAL A 233 -22.52 -16.84 -16.29
N LEU A 234 -22.32 -17.57 -15.20
CA LEU A 234 -23.20 -18.65 -14.78
C LEU A 234 -24.23 -18.06 -13.82
N ARG A 235 -25.50 -18.16 -14.20
CA ARG A 235 -26.61 -17.89 -13.28
C ARG A 235 -26.81 -19.12 -12.42
N VAL A 236 -26.70 -18.97 -11.12
CA VAL A 236 -26.71 -20.09 -10.18
C VAL A 236 -27.67 -19.89 -9.01
N VAL A 237 -28.13 -20.99 -8.45
CA VAL A 237 -28.72 -21.05 -7.10
C VAL A 237 -27.68 -21.66 -6.19
N ARG A 238 -27.27 -20.93 -5.16
CA ARG A 238 -26.33 -21.42 -4.14
C ARG A 238 -27.09 -21.71 -2.86
N LEU A 239 -26.96 -22.94 -2.39
CA LEU A 239 -27.52 -23.46 -1.16
C LEU A 239 -26.38 -23.65 -0.16
N ARG A 240 -26.53 -23.09 1.03
CA ARG A 240 -25.51 -23.16 2.07
C ARG A 240 -26.07 -23.86 3.29
N TYR A 241 -25.36 -24.87 3.78
CA TYR A 241 -25.74 -25.70 4.93
C TYR A 241 -24.70 -25.60 6.05
N GLY A 242 -25.15 -25.72 7.30
CA GLY A 242 -24.25 -25.75 8.45
C GLY A 242 -23.50 -27.09 8.61
N ALA A 243 -24.08 -28.19 8.12
CA ALA A 243 -23.52 -29.52 8.27
C ALA A 243 -23.42 -30.25 6.92
N ARG A 244 -22.37 -31.05 6.78
CA ARG A 244 -22.09 -31.81 5.55
C ARG A 244 -23.20 -32.81 5.17
N PRO A 245 -23.77 -33.59 6.11
CA PRO A 245 -24.80 -34.57 5.75
C PRO A 245 -26.02 -33.94 5.08
N ASP A 246 -26.44 -32.75 5.52
CA ASP A 246 -27.57 -32.03 4.95
C ASP A 246 -27.25 -31.54 3.53
N ALA A 247 -26.03 -31.03 3.32
CA ALA A 247 -25.55 -30.63 2.01
C ALA A 247 -25.46 -31.83 1.04
N ASP A 248 -24.93 -32.96 1.50
CA ASP A 248 -24.83 -34.19 0.71
C ASP A 248 -26.25 -34.69 0.31
N ALA A 249 -27.20 -34.66 1.25
CA ALA A 249 -28.59 -35.04 0.99
C ALA A 249 -29.27 -34.11 -0.04
N ALA A 250 -29.08 -32.80 0.09
CA ALA A 250 -29.60 -31.82 -0.87
C ALA A 250 -28.98 -32.01 -2.26
N ALA A 251 -27.65 -32.19 -2.34
CA ALA A 251 -26.96 -32.42 -3.60
C ALA A 251 -27.39 -33.73 -4.27
N ALA A 252 -27.63 -34.80 -3.50
CA ALA A 252 -28.15 -36.07 -4.02
C ALA A 252 -29.55 -35.89 -4.64
N ARG A 253 -30.48 -35.25 -3.92
CA ARG A 253 -31.84 -34.96 -4.43
C ARG A 253 -31.83 -34.12 -5.71
N LEU A 254 -30.96 -33.11 -5.76
CA LEU A 254 -30.83 -32.25 -6.93
C LEU A 254 -30.28 -33.02 -8.15
N ARG A 255 -29.26 -33.86 -7.95
CA ARG A 255 -28.68 -34.67 -9.04
C ARG A 255 -29.63 -35.73 -9.58
N GLU A 256 -30.41 -36.36 -8.71
CA GLU A 256 -31.42 -37.34 -9.13
C GLU A 256 -32.43 -36.70 -10.08
N ARG A 257 -32.76 -35.42 -9.86
CA ARG A 257 -33.74 -34.69 -10.66
C ARG A 257 -33.14 -33.95 -11.85
N SER A 258 -31.85 -33.67 -11.87
CA SER A 258 -31.21 -32.87 -12.94
C SER A 258 -31.13 -33.57 -14.30
N GLY A 259 -31.26 -34.91 -14.35
CA GLY A 259 -31.18 -35.67 -15.61
C GLY A 259 -32.33 -35.39 -16.58
N ASP A 260 -33.53 -35.17 -16.05
CA ASP A 260 -34.77 -35.01 -16.83
C ASP A 260 -35.43 -33.63 -16.67
N ALA A 261 -34.98 -32.82 -15.71
CA ALA A 261 -35.57 -31.51 -15.42
C ALA A 261 -35.02 -30.41 -16.33
N THR A 262 -35.90 -29.51 -16.75
CA THR A 262 -35.51 -28.23 -17.33
C THR A 262 -34.77 -27.37 -16.30
N PRO A 263 -33.94 -26.39 -16.72
CA PRO A 263 -33.27 -25.51 -15.79
C PRO A 263 -34.23 -24.71 -14.88
N GLU A 264 -35.42 -24.39 -15.37
CA GLU A 264 -36.47 -23.71 -14.60
C GLU A 264 -37.03 -24.62 -13.50
N GLU A 265 -37.33 -25.88 -13.83
CA GLU A 265 -37.79 -26.87 -12.85
C GLU A 265 -36.71 -27.18 -11.80
N LEU A 266 -35.45 -27.28 -12.23
CA LEU A 266 -34.33 -27.48 -11.31
C LEU A 266 -34.10 -26.26 -10.41
N GLY A 267 -34.26 -25.06 -10.95
CA GLY A 267 -34.22 -23.81 -10.18
C GLY A 267 -35.36 -23.72 -9.17
N ALA A 268 -36.57 -24.12 -9.54
CA ALA A 268 -37.71 -24.20 -8.64
C ALA A 268 -37.48 -25.23 -7.53
N LEU A 269 -36.92 -26.40 -7.86
CA LEU A 269 -36.55 -27.43 -6.88
C LEU A 269 -35.48 -26.93 -5.90
N ALA A 270 -34.41 -26.31 -6.41
CA ALA A 270 -33.35 -25.74 -5.59
C ALA A 270 -33.90 -24.65 -4.65
N THR A 271 -34.78 -23.78 -5.15
CA THR A 271 -35.46 -22.75 -4.35
C THR A 271 -36.42 -23.36 -3.31
N GLY A 272 -37.06 -24.49 -3.62
CA GLY A 272 -37.88 -25.24 -2.67
C GLY A 272 -37.04 -25.82 -1.52
N LEU A 273 -35.96 -26.53 -1.85
CA LEU A 273 -35.02 -27.08 -0.87
C LEU A 273 -34.38 -26.01 0.00
N ALA A 274 -34.03 -24.87 -0.61
CA ALA A 274 -33.59 -23.67 0.09
C ALA A 274 -34.58 -23.17 1.12
N THR A 275 -35.85 -23.07 0.73
CA THR A 275 -36.92 -22.54 1.58
C THR A 275 -37.15 -23.49 2.75
N GLU A 276 -37.18 -24.80 2.50
CA GLU A 276 -37.27 -25.83 3.55
C GLU A 276 -36.09 -25.73 4.53
N ALA A 277 -34.86 -25.64 4.00
CA ALA A 277 -33.66 -25.50 4.83
C ALA A 277 -33.67 -24.21 5.65
N ALA A 278 -34.12 -23.09 5.09
CA ALA A 278 -34.23 -21.82 5.81
C ALA A 278 -35.29 -21.87 6.91
N LEU A 279 -36.47 -22.43 6.63
CA LEU A 279 -37.56 -22.57 7.61
C LEU A 279 -37.19 -23.49 8.78
N THR A 280 -36.35 -24.49 8.52
CA THR A 280 -35.85 -25.43 9.52
C THR A 280 -34.55 -24.95 10.20
N GLY A 281 -33.99 -23.82 9.78
CA GLY A 281 -32.73 -23.28 10.31
C GLY A 281 -31.48 -24.07 9.89
N LEU A 282 -31.60 -24.94 8.89
CA LEU A 282 -30.52 -25.81 8.40
C LEU A 282 -29.65 -25.13 7.32
N GLY A 283 -30.14 -24.07 6.67
CA GLY A 283 -29.40 -23.42 5.60
C GLY A 283 -29.95 -22.11 5.07
N THR A 284 -29.25 -21.56 4.07
CA THR A 284 -29.62 -20.31 3.37
C THR A 284 -29.49 -20.48 1.85
N CYS A 285 -30.09 -19.55 1.09
CA CYS A 285 -30.10 -19.59 -0.36
C CYS A 285 -29.89 -18.22 -0.99
N ARG A 286 -29.16 -18.18 -2.10
CA ARG A 286 -28.96 -17.00 -2.94
C ARG A 286 -29.03 -17.36 -4.42
N ILE A 287 -29.60 -16.44 -5.21
CA ILE A 287 -29.54 -16.48 -6.67
C ILE A 287 -28.58 -15.38 -7.11
N GLU A 288 -27.60 -15.74 -7.93
CA GLU A 288 -26.53 -14.84 -8.33
C GLU A 288 -26.00 -15.19 -9.72
N GLY A 289 -25.38 -14.20 -10.38
CA GLY A 289 -24.64 -14.40 -11.62
C GLY A 289 -23.15 -14.26 -11.32
N ASN A 290 -22.38 -15.32 -11.53
CA ASN A 290 -20.94 -15.33 -11.27
C ASN A 290 -20.16 -15.64 -12.54
N PRO A 291 -19.01 -14.99 -12.78
CA PRO A 291 -18.03 -15.46 -13.75
C PRO A 291 -17.70 -16.95 -13.52
N ARG A 292 -17.54 -17.70 -14.61
CA ARG A 292 -17.21 -19.14 -14.57
C ARG A 292 -15.98 -19.43 -13.71
N GLU A 293 -14.96 -18.60 -13.81
CA GLU A 293 -13.74 -18.78 -13.02
C GLU A 293 -13.95 -18.58 -11.50
N ASP A 294 -14.85 -17.69 -11.08
CA ASP A 294 -15.13 -17.48 -9.65
C ASP A 294 -15.81 -18.72 -9.07
N LEU A 295 -16.70 -19.34 -9.85
CA LEU A 295 -17.26 -20.63 -9.50
C LEU A 295 -16.23 -21.75 -9.55
N ALA A 296 -15.28 -21.71 -10.48
CA ALA A 296 -14.18 -22.69 -10.55
C ALA A 296 -13.23 -22.56 -9.35
N ALA A 297 -12.98 -21.34 -8.85
CA ALA A 297 -12.23 -21.13 -7.62
C ALA A 297 -12.93 -21.74 -6.40
N LEU A 298 -14.27 -21.72 -6.38
CA LEU A 298 -15.06 -22.28 -5.29
C LEU A 298 -15.26 -23.81 -5.39
N HIS A 299 -15.54 -24.31 -6.58
CA HIS A 299 -15.94 -25.70 -6.81
C HIS A 299 -14.88 -26.56 -7.51
N GLY A 300 -13.74 -25.99 -7.87
CA GLY A 300 -12.67 -26.67 -8.59
C GLY A 300 -13.01 -26.97 -10.05
N ALA A 301 -12.40 -28.02 -10.59
CA ALA A 301 -12.54 -28.42 -12.00
C ALA A 301 -14.00 -28.66 -12.42
N ASP A 302 -14.86 -29.11 -11.49
CA ASP A 302 -16.28 -29.39 -11.75
C ASP A 302 -17.04 -28.16 -12.29
N ALA A 303 -16.62 -26.94 -11.91
CA ALA A 303 -17.25 -25.71 -12.36
C ALA A 303 -16.79 -25.26 -13.76
N HIS A 304 -15.62 -25.73 -14.22
CA HIS A 304 -15.06 -25.28 -15.50
C HIS A 304 -15.94 -25.75 -16.67
N ASP A 305 -16.36 -27.02 -16.64
CA ASP A 305 -17.22 -27.61 -17.68
C ASP A 305 -18.71 -27.57 -17.32
N ALA A 306 -19.08 -26.84 -16.27
CA ALA A 306 -20.45 -26.78 -15.81
C ALA A 306 -21.38 -26.18 -16.87
N ARG A 307 -22.50 -26.87 -17.09
CA ARG A 307 -23.58 -26.50 -18.01
C ARG A 307 -24.85 -26.20 -17.22
N ALA A 308 -25.83 -25.58 -17.87
CA ALA A 308 -27.18 -25.48 -17.29
C ALA A 308 -27.68 -26.88 -16.87
N GLY A 309 -28.24 -26.97 -15.67
CA GLY A 309 -28.63 -28.23 -15.03
C GLY A 309 -27.56 -28.86 -14.13
N ALA A 310 -26.30 -28.40 -14.18
CA ALA A 310 -25.23 -28.99 -13.37
C ALA A 310 -25.41 -28.69 -11.87
N VAL A 311 -25.12 -29.68 -11.03
CA VAL A 311 -25.12 -29.58 -9.56
C VAL A 311 -23.69 -29.75 -9.05
N LEU A 312 -23.11 -28.68 -8.52
CA LEU A 312 -21.74 -28.58 -8.02
C LEU A 312 -21.71 -28.71 -6.50
N GLY A 313 -20.62 -29.28 -5.96
CA GLY A 313 -20.46 -29.52 -4.51
C GLY A 313 -21.19 -30.76 -4.00
N PRO A 314 -21.29 -31.00 -2.69
CA PRO A 314 -21.00 -30.05 -1.62
C PRO A 314 -19.52 -29.68 -1.52
N ARG A 315 -19.22 -28.40 -1.31
CA ARG A 315 -17.86 -27.91 -1.03
C ARG A 315 -17.80 -27.23 0.33
N PRO A 316 -16.76 -27.49 1.15
CA PRO A 316 -16.58 -26.79 2.41
C PRO A 316 -16.30 -25.30 2.16
N THR A 317 -16.77 -24.46 3.08
CA THR A 317 -16.55 -23.02 3.08
C THR A 317 -15.62 -22.64 4.24
N GLY A 318 -14.95 -21.50 4.15
CA GLY A 318 -13.92 -21.10 5.12
C GLY A 318 -14.41 -20.92 6.56
N ASP A 319 -15.72 -20.74 6.75
CA ASP A 319 -16.41 -20.60 8.03
C ASP A 319 -17.09 -21.90 8.51
N GLY A 320 -16.72 -23.05 7.93
CA GLY A 320 -17.13 -24.38 8.41
C GLY A 320 -18.46 -24.91 7.86
N GLY A 321 -19.16 -24.15 7.02
CA GLY A 321 -20.37 -24.59 6.32
C GLY A 321 -20.07 -25.29 4.99
N PHE A 322 -21.12 -25.70 4.28
CA PHE A 322 -21.02 -26.40 3.00
C PHE A 322 -21.93 -25.78 1.93
N ASP A 323 -21.38 -25.54 0.74
CA ASP A 323 -22.10 -24.97 -0.40
C ASP A 323 -22.44 -26.04 -1.46
N VAL A 324 -23.69 -26.04 -1.90
CA VAL A 324 -24.19 -26.78 -3.07
C VAL A 324 -24.71 -25.76 -4.08
N THR A 325 -24.21 -25.83 -5.31
CA THR A 325 -24.53 -24.83 -6.34
C THR A 325 -25.19 -25.49 -7.53
N VAL A 326 -26.34 -24.98 -7.96
CA VAL A 326 -27.04 -25.42 -9.17
C VAL A 326 -26.86 -24.38 -10.25
N VAL A 327 -26.37 -24.79 -11.41
CA VAL A 327 -26.23 -23.90 -12.58
C VAL A 327 -27.54 -23.86 -13.35
N LEU A 328 -28.19 -22.69 -13.39
CA LEU A 328 -29.44 -22.49 -14.09
C LEU A 328 -29.21 -22.13 -15.56
N ALA A 329 -28.23 -21.28 -15.84
CA ALA A 329 -27.91 -20.86 -17.19
C ALA A 329 -26.43 -20.52 -17.33
N VAL A 330 -25.91 -20.64 -18.54
CA VAL A 330 -24.59 -20.15 -18.93
C VAL A 330 -24.82 -19.06 -19.97
N GLU A 331 -24.42 -17.84 -19.65
CA GLU A 331 -24.53 -16.68 -20.52
C GLU A 331 -23.14 -16.34 -21.06
N PRO A 332 -22.94 -16.38 -22.40
CA PRO A 332 -21.66 -16.04 -22.99
C PRO A 332 -21.21 -14.63 -22.59
N ALA A 333 -19.91 -14.47 -22.32
CA ALA A 333 -19.34 -13.16 -22.06
C ALA A 333 -19.55 -12.24 -23.26
N THR A 334 -20.37 -11.19 -23.09
CA THR A 334 -20.56 -10.15 -24.12
C THR A 334 -19.66 -8.95 -23.84
N PRO A 335 -19.20 -8.22 -24.87
CA PRO A 335 -18.35 -7.03 -24.73
C PRO A 335 -19.17 -5.81 -24.26
N ASN A 336 -19.79 -5.94 -23.08
CA ASN A 336 -20.53 -4.87 -22.43
C ASN A 336 -19.62 -4.10 -21.44
N PRO A 337 -20.05 -2.94 -20.94
CA PRO A 337 -19.22 -2.12 -20.03
C PRO A 337 -18.83 -2.80 -18.71
N ALA A 338 -19.58 -3.80 -18.23
CA ALA A 338 -19.24 -4.53 -17.01
C ALA A 338 -18.13 -5.57 -17.29
N THR A 339 -18.29 -6.37 -18.34
CA THR A 339 -17.27 -7.33 -18.78
C THR A 339 -15.96 -6.63 -19.12
N ARG A 340 -16.03 -5.48 -19.81
CA ARG A 340 -14.83 -4.68 -20.14
C ARG A 340 -14.08 -4.25 -18.88
N ARG A 341 -14.77 -3.81 -17.83
CA ARG A 341 -14.12 -3.43 -16.55
C ARG A 341 -13.41 -4.61 -15.88
N ILE A 342 -14.01 -5.80 -15.92
CA ILE A 342 -13.39 -7.03 -15.40
C ILE A 342 -12.11 -7.34 -16.18
N VAL A 343 -12.17 -7.30 -17.51
CA VAL A 343 -11.03 -7.55 -18.38
C VAL A 343 -9.92 -6.52 -18.18
N GLU A 344 -10.26 -5.23 -18.12
CA GLU A 344 -9.31 -4.16 -17.83
C GLU A 344 -8.62 -4.37 -16.49
N HIS A 345 -9.37 -4.77 -15.45
CA HIS A 345 -8.80 -5.08 -14.14
C HIS A 345 -7.79 -6.23 -14.23
N ARG A 346 -8.14 -7.33 -14.90
CA ARG A 346 -7.25 -8.49 -15.07
C ARG A 346 -6.00 -8.17 -15.88
N LEU A 347 -6.15 -7.41 -16.97
CA LEU A 347 -5.03 -6.96 -17.79
C LEU A 347 -4.07 -6.08 -16.96
N PHE A 348 -4.63 -5.20 -16.12
CA PHE A 348 -3.84 -4.37 -15.23
C PHE A 348 -3.15 -5.18 -14.13
N ASP A 349 -3.83 -6.16 -13.53
CA ASP A 349 -3.25 -7.07 -12.53
C ASP A 349 -2.15 -7.95 -13.14
N GLY A 350 -2.33 -8.37 -14.40
CA GLY A 350 -1.30 -9.05 -15.19
C GLY A 350 -0.08 -8.17 -15.43
N TRP A 351 -0.29 -6.90 -15.76
CA TRP A 351 0.80 -5.92 -15.87
C TRP A 351 1.50 -5.69 -14.53
N LEU A 352 0.77 -5.55 -13.41
CA LEU A 352 1.35 -5.41 -12.07
C LEU A 352 2.18 -6.63 -11.68
N ARG A 353 1.70 -7.85 -11.97
CA ARG A 353 2.47 -9.09 -11.80
C ARG A 353 3.80 -9.01 -12.53
N GLU A 354 3.77 -8.56 -13.78
CA GLU A 354 4.99 -8.43 -14.59
C GLU A 354 5.95 -7.36 -14.03
N GLN A 355 5.43 -6.22 -13.57
CA GLN A 355 6.25 -5.20 -12.92
C GLN A 355 6.89 -5.71 -11.63
N ARG A 356 6.13 -6.41 -10.77
CA ARG A 356 6.68 -7.02 -9.55
C ARG A 356 7.81 -7.99 -9.83
N ARG A 357 7.68 -8.83 -10.87
CA ARG A 357 8.75 -9.77 -11.27
C ARG A 357 10.07 -9.08 -11.62
N ARG A 358 10.00 -7.85 -12.11
CA ARG A 358 11.17 -7.04 -12.49
C ARG A 358 11.63 -6.08 -11.39
N ALA A 359 10.82 -5.86 -10.37
CA ALA A 359 11.09 -4.89 -9.32
C ALA A 359 12.20 -5.38 -8.39
N HIS A 360 13.09 -4.47 -8.00
CA HIS A 360 14.00 -4.68 -6.89
C HIS A 360 13.30 -4.21 -5.61
N VAL A 361 12.88 -5.16 -4.78
CA VAL A 361 12.23 -4.86 -3.48
C VAL A 361 13.28 -4.99 -2.39
N GLN A 362 13.40 -3.98 -1.54
CA GLN A 362 14.25 -4.00 -0.36
C GLN A 362 13.39 -3.80 0.88
N TRP A 363 13.44 -4.79 1.77
CA TRP A 363 12.76 -4.73 3.06
C TRP A 363 13.74 -4.18 4.12
N PHE A 364 13.31 -3.15 4.84
CA PHE A 364 14.12 -2.53 5.91
C PHE A 364 13.77 -3.07 7.31
N TRP A 365 12.85 -4.04 7.39
CA TRP A 365 12.47 -4.75 8.60
C TRP A 365 12.25 -6.24 8.27
N GLY A 366 12.27 -7.10 9.30
CA GLY A 366 12.18 -8.55 9.15
C GLY A 366 13.55 -9.25 9.11
N SER A 367 13.54 -10.57 9.21
CA SER A 367 14.74 -11.40 9.06
C SER A 367 14.96 -11.77 7.60
N THR A 368 16.22 -12.00 7.20
CA THR A 368 16.60 -12.37 5.82
C THR A 368 15.78 -13.54 5.29
N ALA A 369 15.57 -14.58 6.11
CA ALA A 369 14.78 -15.74 5.69
C ALA A 369 13.31 -15.40 5.38
N ARG A 370 12.70 -14.45 6.11
CA ARG A 370 11.31 -14.03 5.86
C ARG A 370 11.22 -13.12 4.63
N THR A 371 12.20 -12.24 4.45
CA THR A 371 12.24 -11.33 3.29
C THR A 371 12.49 -12.10 2.00
N ASP A 372 13.37 -13.10 2.00
CA ASP A 372 13.66 -13.93 0.83
C ASP A 372 12.44 -14.74 0.40
N ALA A 373 11.75 -15.40 1.36
CA ALA A 373 10.53 -16.15 1.08
C ALA A 373 9.41 -15.26 0.50
N LEU A 374 9.30 -14.02 0.99
CA LEU A 374 8.32 -13.07 0.51
C LEU A 374 8.66 -12.58 -0.90
N ASP A 375 9.93 -12.30 -1.17
CA ASP A 375 10.40 -11.90 -2.51
C ASP A 375 10.18 -13.00 -3.54
N ASP A 376 10.39 -14.26 -3.17
CA ASP A 376 10.07 -15.40 -4.03
C ASP A 376 8.57 -15.47 -4.30
N ALA A 377 7.73 -15.30 -3.27
CA ALA A 377 6.28 -15.30 -3.41
C ALA A 377 5.75 -14.10 -4.23
N LEU A 378 6.43 -12.94 -4.19
CA LEU A 378 6.09 -11.77 -5.00
C LEU A 378 6.41 -11.96 -6.49
N LYS A 379 7.43 -12.77 -6.80
CA LYS A 379 7.91 -13.07 -8.16
C LYS A 379 7.19 -14.26 -8.80
N ALA A 380 6.59 -15.15 -8.01
CA ALA A 380 5.68 -16.18 -8.48
C ALA A 380 4.41 -15.55 -9.11
#